data_AF-A0A846RY72-F1
#
_entry.id   AF-A0A846RY72-F1
#
_cell.length_a   1.000
_cell.length_b   1.000
_cell.length_c   1.000
_cell.angle_alpha   90.00
_cell.angle_beta   90.00
_cell.angle_gamma   90.00
#
_symmetry.space_group_name_H-M   'P 1'
#
loop_
_entity.id
_entity.type
_entity.pdbx_description
1 polymer ?
#
loop_
_entity_poly.entity_id
_entity_poly.type
_entity_poly.pdbx_seq_one_letter_code
_entity_poly.pdbx_strand_id
1 'polypeptide(L)'
;MKPTVKTYQDDIGLLNELKRQSSKGVSKDSLHVFAHDDERTDCIVGDCGAAPAAIADLVAERYNESDHELTSVFRRFGFAPDESSDLEERLANGKILLVIE
;
A
#
# COMPACT_ATOMS: atom_id res chain seq x y z
N MET A 1 12.59 -13.07 -5.67
CA MET A 1 12.63 -12.01 -6.71
C MET A 1 12.43 -10.68 -5.98
N LYS A 2 12.85 -9.54 -6.54
CA LYS A 2 12.55 -8.26 -5.88
C LYS A 2 11.03 -8.03 -5.96
N PRO A 3 10.37 -7.65 -4.86
CA PRO A 3 8.94 -7.37 -4.89
C PRO A 3 8.65 -6.14 -5.77
N THR A 4 7.49 -6.14 -6.41
CA THR A 4 7.04 -5.03 -7.26
C THR A 4 6.33 -3.99 -6.42
N VAL A 5 6.77 -2.74 -6.47
CA VAL A 5 6.09 -1.62 -5.79
C VAL A 5 5.30 -0.81 -6.78
N LYS A 6 4.02 -0.59 -6.48
CA LYS A 6 3.13 0.31 -7.21
C LYS A 6 2.63 1.40 -6.29
N THR A 7 2.42 2.59 -6.84
CA THR A 7 2.00 3.77 -6.07
C THR A 7 0.68 4.28 -6.60
N TYR A 8 -0.23 4.61 -5.68
CA TYR A 8 -1.57 5.07 -5.95
C TYR A 8 -1.84 6.37 -5.19
N GLN A 9 -2.68 7.22 -5.77
CA GLN A 9 -3.11 8.46 -5.13
C GLN A 9 -4.40 8.27 -4.31
N ASP A 10 -5.18 7.23 -4.64
CA ASP A 10 -6.50 6.98 -4.11
C ASP A 10 -6.78 5.47 -3.94
N ASP A 11 -7.75 5.14 -3.08
CA ASP A 11 -8.17 3.75 -2.82
C ASP A 11 -8.80 3.07 -4.02
N ILE A 12 -9.44 3.84 -4.89
CA ILE A 12 -10.17 3.29 -6.04
C ILE A 12 -9.17 2.68 -7.02
N GLY A 13 -8.08 3.39 -7.30
CA GLY A 13 -6.96 2.91 -8.10
C GLY A 13 -6.32 1.66 -7.50
N LEU A 14 -6.06 1.68 -6.19
CA LEU A 14 -5.51 0.53 -5.48
C LEU A 14 -6.44 -0.69 -5.54
N LEU A 15 -7.72 -0.53 -5.21
CA LEU A 15 -8.71 -1.61 -5.21
C LEU A 15 -8.84 -2.25 -6.59
N ASN A 16 -8.84 -1.44 -7.65
CA ASN A 16 -8.88 -1.93 -9.02
C ASN A 16 -7.63 -2.75 -9.37
N GLU A 17 -6.45 -2.35 -8.90
CA GLU A 17 -5.24 -3.15 -9.07
C GLU A 17 -5.33 -4.47 -8.29
N LEU A 18 -5.72 -4.44 -7.01
CA LEU A 18 -5.84 -5.64 -6.18
C LEU A 18 -6.78 -6.67 -6.82
N LYS A 19 -7.93 -6.22 -7.34
CA LYS A 19 -8.86 -7.08 -8.10
C LYS A 19 -8.21 -7.66 -9.37
N ARG A 20 -7.41 -6.87 -10.09
CA ARG A 20 -6.66 -7.35 -11.27
C ARG A 20 -5.62 -8.38 -10.87
N GLN A 21 -4.91 -8.20 -9.76
CA GLN A 21 -3.90 -9.14 -9.29
C GLN A 21 -4.54 -10.45 -8.82
N SER A 22 -5.62 -10.37 -8.04
CA SER A 22 -6.43 -11.53 -7.67
C SER A 22 -6.96 -12.28 -8.92
N SER A 23 -7.45 -11.56 -9.93
CA SER A 23 -7.88 -12.16 -11.21
C SER A 23 -6.74 -12.83 -11.99
N LYS A 24 -5.49 -12.40 -11.79
CA LYS A 24 -4.29 -13.04 -12.36
C LYS A 24 -3.82 -14.26 -11.57
N GLY A 25 -4.47 -14.55 -10.43
CA GLY A 25 -4.09 -15.65 -9.53
C GLY A 25 -3.01 -15.29 -8.50
N VAL A 26 -2.74 -13.99 -8.29
CA VAL A 26 -1.86 -13.56 -7.19
C VAL A 26 -2.59 -13.76 -5.87
N SER A 27 -1.96 -14.46 -4.92
CA SER A 27 -2.55 -14.64 -3.59
C SER A 27 -2.55 -13.32 -2.84
N LYS A 28 -3.59 -13.10 -2.03
CA LYS A 28 -3.64 -11.95 -1.13
C LYS A 28 -2.47 -11.91 -0.16
N ASP A 29 -1.93 -13.08 0.21
CA ASP A 29 -0.75 -13.23 1.09
C ASP A 29 0.51 -12.57 0.52
N SER A 30 0.54 -12.34 -0.80
CA SER A 30 1.63 -11.66 -1.50
C SER A 30 1.36 -10.17 -1.74
N LEU A 31 0.23 -9.63 -1.26
CA LEU A 31 -0.20 -8.25 -1.46
C LEU A 31 -0.14 -7.50 -0.13
N HIS A 32 0.74 -6.50 -0.06
CA HIS A 32 0.97 -5.69 1.14
C HIS A 32 0.73 -4.21 0.83
N VAL A 33 -0.03 -3.52 1.68
CA VAL A 33 -0.38 -2.10 1.46
C VAL A 33 0.21 -1.21 2.53
N PHE A 34 0.80 -0.10 2.12
CA PHE A 34 1.41 0.91 2.99
C PHE A 34 0.76 2.27 2.72
N ALA A 35 0.34 2.96 3.77
CA ALA A 35 -0.24 4.31 3.68
C ALA A 35 -0.04 5.05 5.01
N HIS A 36 0.27 6.36 4.99
CA HIS A 36 0.16 7.18 6.19
C HIS A 36 -1.31 7.58 6.44
N ASP A 37 -1.78 7.40 7.67
CA ASP A 37 -3.17 7.69 8.07
C ASP A 37 -3.44 9.22 8.16
N ASP A 38 -2.42 10.03 8.49
CA ASP A 38 -2.56 11.46 8.78
C ASP A 38 -3.03 12.35 7.61
N GLU A 39 -2.85 11.93 6.35
CA GLU A 39 -3.24 12.75 5.19
C GLU A 39 -4.53 12.29 4.50
N ARG A 40 -5.21 11.25 4.99
CA ARG A 40 -6.46 10.75 4.37
C ARG A 40 -7.68 11.48 4.90
N THR A 41 -7.63 12.81 4.86
CA THR A 41 -8.75 13.67 5.28
C THR A 41 -9.69 14.01 4.12
N ASP A 42 -9.29 13.81 2.86
CA ASP A 42 -10.12 14.21 1.71
C ASP A 42 -10.68 13.02 0.93
N CYS A 43 -11.70 12.42 1.53
CA CYS A 43 -12.65 11.58 0.83
C CYS A 43 -13.52 12.47 -0.07
N ILE A 44 -13.03 12.80 -1.27
CA ILE A 44 -13.82 13.50 -2.30
C ILE A 44 -14.88 12.52 -2.82
N VAL A 45 -16.07 12.61 -2.21
CA VAL A 45 -17.36 12.07 -2.68
C VAL A 45 -17.51 10.53 -2.60
N GLY A 46 -18.03 10.06 -1.46
CA GLY A 46 -18.84 8.84 -1.39
C GLY A 46 -18.18 7.64 -0.71
N ASP A 47 -18.52 7.45 0.56
CA ASP A 47 -18.42 6.20 1.32
C ASP A 47 -17.01 5.62 1.54
N CYS A 48 -16.19 6.35 2.31
CA CYS A 48 -14.91 5.87 2.85
C CYS A 48 -15.03 4.65 3.79
N GLY A 49 -16.22 4.10 4.07
CA GLY A 49 -16.37 2.89 4.89
C GLY A 49 -16.17 1.59 4.11
N ALA A 50 -16.63 1.54 2.86
CA ALA A 50 -16.68 0.31 2.08
C ALA A 50 -15.35 -0.02 1.35
N ALA A 51 -14.65 1.01 0.86
CA ALA A 51 -13.36 0.83 0.17
C ALA A 51 -12.25 0.27 1.09
N PRO A 52 -12.01 0.80 2.30
CA PRO A 52 -10.99 0.23 3.18
C PRO A 52 -11.32 -1.18 3.65
N ALA A 53 -12.60 -1.52 3.85
CA ALA A 53 -13.01 -2.89 4.17
C ALA A 53 -12.71 -3.84 2.99
N ALA A 54 -13.05 -3.45 1.76
CA ALA A 54 -12.77 -4.25 0.58
C ALA A 54 -11.27 -4.41 0.29
N ILE A 55 -10.44 -3.40 0.60
CA ILE A 55 -8.98 -3.50 0.50
C ILE A 55 -8.46 -4.48 1.57
N ALA A 56 -8.91 -4.36 2.82
CA ALA A 56 -8.49 -5.23 3.91
C ALA A 56 -8.76 -6.72 3.63
N ASP A 57 -9.86 -7.05 2.96
CA ASP A 57 -10.16 -8.44 2.55
C ASP A 57 -9.23 -8.98 1.45
N LEU A 58 -8.62 -8.09 0.66
CA LEU A 58 -7.83 -8.41 -0.53
C LEU A 58 -6.31 -8.40 -0.32
N VAL A 59 -5.83 -7.98 0.85
CA VAL A 59 -4.40 -7.86 1.18
C VAL A 59 -4.05 -8.70 2.40
N ALA A 60 -2.78 -9.09 2.51
CA ALA A 60 -2.27 -9.83 3.66
C ALA A 60 -2.22 -8.95 4.89
N GLU A 61 -1.59 -7.78 4.73
CA GLU A 61 -1.27 -6.87 5.81
C GLU A 61 -1.32 -5.43 5.31
N ARG A 62 -1.78 -4.54 6.18
CA ARG A 62 -1.80 -3.09 5.95
C ARG A 62 -0.94 -2.42 7.00
N TYR A 63 0.06 -1.68 6.55
CA TYR A 63 0.93 -0.89 7.39
C TYR A 63 0.46 0.56 7.37
N ASN A 64 0.16 1.09 8.55
CA ASN A 64 -0.18 2.51 8.76
C ASN A 64 0.71 3.17 9.84
N GLU A 65 1.88 2.57 10.09
CA GLU A 65 2.79 2.99 11.14
C GLU A 65 3.57 4.25 10.78
N SER A 66 4.21 4.85 11.78
CA SER A 66 5.08 6.03 11.59
C SER A 66 6.32 5.68 10.76
N ASP A 67 6.86 6.69 10.07
CA ASP A 67 7.98 6.63 9.12
C ASP A 67 9.11 5.65 9.48
N HIS A 68 9.54 5.67 10.75
CA HIS A 68 10.68 4.90 11.22
C HIS A 68 10.43 3.37 11.26
N GLU A 69 9.18 2.94 11.38
CA GLU A 69 8.79 1.54 11.37
C GLU A 69 8.67 1.01 9.93
N LEU A 70 8.17 1.85 9.01
CA LEU A 70 8.02 1.51 7.59
C LEU A 70 9.36 1.23 6.91
N THR A 71 10.39 2.03 7.17
CA THR A 71 11.75 1.74 6.65
C THR A 71 12.27 0.38 7.12
N SER A 72 11.96 -0.02 8.36
CA SER A 72 12.37 -1.35 8.88
C SER A 72 11.60 -2.48 8.19
N VAL A 73 10.33 -2.25 7.87
CA VAL A 73 9.51 -3.19 7.11
C VAL A 73 10.02 -3.33 5.67
N PHE A 74 10.29 -2.23 4.96
CA PHE A 74 10.85 -2.28 3.60
C PHE A 74 12.17 -3.05 3.52
N ARG A 75 13.05 -2.93 4.54
CA ARG A 75 14.27 -3.75 4.60
C ARG A 75 13.98 -5.25 4.72
N ARG A 76 12.88 -5.66 5.37
CA ARG A 76 12.48 -7.09 5.42
C ARG A 76 12.07 -7.61 4.04
N PHE A 77 11.47 -6.76 3.22
CA PHE A 77 11.14 -7.05 1.82
C PHE A 77 12.38 -6.99 0.89
N GLY A 78 13.55 -6.60 1.40
CA GLY A 78 14.80 -6.57 0.65
C GLY A 78 15.06 -5.26 -0.11
N PHE A 79 14.36 -4.17 0.25
CA PHE A 79 14.66 -2.83 -0.28
C PHE A 79 15.93 -2.26 0.36
N ALA A 80 16.71 -1.54 -0.45
CA ALA A 80 17.86 -0.80 0.05
C ALA A 80 17.43 0.40 0.92
N PRO A 81 18.32 0.95 1.77
CA PRO A 81 18.02 2.14 2.56
C PRO A 81 17.56 3.32 1.71
N ASP A 82 18.26 3.59 0.60
CA ASP A 82 17.92 4.66 -0.33
C ASP A 82 16.55 4.46 -0.99
N GLU A 83 16.22 3.22 -1.38
CA GLU A 83 14.90 2.86 -1.92
C GLU A 83 13.81 3.06 -0.85
N SER A 84 14.08 2.66 0.39
CA SER A 84 13.13 2.78 1.51
C SER A 84 12.81 4.25 1.80
N SER A 85 13.82 5.13 1.79
CA SER A 85 13.63 6.57 1.95
C SER A 85 12.79 7.18 0.82
N ASP A 86 13.00 6.76 -0.42
CA ASP A 86 12.19 7.22 -1.57
C ASP A 86 10.73 6.77 -1.44
N LEU A 87 10.49 5.54 -0.96
CA LEU A 87 9.15 5.03 -0.69
C LEU A 87 8.47 5.77 0.46
N GLU A 88 9.19 6.03 1.55
CA GLU A 88 8.73 6.80 2.70
C GLU A 88 8.34 8.22 2.29
N GLU A 89 9.17 8.92 1.50
CA GLU A 89 8.83 10.24 0.96
C GLU A 89 7.53 10.20 0.16
N ARG A 90 7.29 9.16 -0.64
CA ARG A 90 6.04 9.01 -1.41
C ARG A 90 4.84 8.82 -0.50
N LEU A 91 4.98 8.04 0.57
CA LEU A 91 3.91 7.86 1.57
C LEU A 91 3.63 9.19 2.29
N ALA A 92 4.68 9.93 2.66
CA ALA A 92 4.59 11.23 3.35
C ALA A 92 4.00 12.35 2.46
N ASN A 93 3.86 12.10 1.16
CA ASN A 93 3.11 12.94 0.21
C ASN A 93 1.65 12.46 0.03
N GLY A 94 1.12 11.68 0.98
CA GLY A 94 -0.24 11.14 0.96
C GLY A 94 -0.50 10.02 -0.05
N LYS A 95 0.55 9.42 -0.64
CA LYS A 95 0.39 8.31 -1.58
C LYS A 95 0.26 6.97 -0.85
N ILE A 96 -0.31 6.01 -1.55
CA ILE A 96 -0.45 4.63 -1.09
C ILE A 96 0.54 3.78 -1.88
N LEU A 97 1.23 2.87 -1.22
CA LEU A 97 2.09 1.89 -1.86
C LEU A 97 1.47 0.49 -1.77
N LEU A 98 1.51 -0.23 -2.87
CA LEU A 98 1.21 -1.65 -2.96
C LEU A 98 2.51 -2.39 -3.26
N VAL A 99 2.92 -3.27 -2.37
CA VAL A 99 4.07 -4.16 -2.54
C VAL A 99 3.55 -5.55 -2.87
N ILE A 100 4.06 -6.13 -3.95
CA ILE A 100 3.66 -7.44 -4.47
C ILE A 100 4.89 -8.35 -4.44
N GLU A 101 4.84 -9.42 -3.64
CA GLU A 101 5.89 -10.44 -3.53
C GLU A 101 5.86 -11.51 -4.63
#